data_AF-L7VWN2-F1
#
_entry.id   AF-L7VWN2-F1
#
_cell.length_a   1.000
_cell.length_b   1.000
_cell.length_c   1.000
_cell.angle_alpha   90.00
_cell.angle_beta   90.00
_cell.angle_gamma   90.00
#
_symmetry.space_group_name_H-M   'P 1'
#
loop_
_entity.id
_entity.type
_entity.pdbx_description
1 polymer ?
#
loop_
_entity_poly.entity_id
_entity_poly.type
_entity_poly.pdbx_seq_one_letter_code
_entity_poly.pdbx_strand_id
1 'polypeptide(L)' 'MAEFVPAVGHIISLIERGDWIRLEADLAPEVHWVNAVEEHFHGPTEVIAGIRNDPPPGPPAFHELDADGRLLHWIDKSG' A
#
# COMPACT_ATOMS: atom_id res chain seq x y z
N MET A 1 0.29 -10.96 -18.19
CA MET A 1 1.01 -11.19 -16.92
C MET A 1 1.10 -9.84 -16.27
N ALA A 2 0.47 -9.62 -15.12
CA ALA A 2 0.70 -8.38 -14.38
C ALA A 2 2.18 -8.40 -13.97
N GLU A 3 2.97 -7.55 -14.59
CA GLU A 3 4.32 -7.22 -14.16
C GLU A 3 4.26 -6.89 -12.66
N PHE A 4 4.68 -7.85 -11.82
CA PHE A 4 4.86 -7.61 -10.40
C PHE A 4 6.01 -6.61 -10.30
N VAL A 5 5.67 -5.33 -10.23
CA VAL A 5 6.64 -4.26 -10.04
C VAL A 5 7.33 -4.51 -8.69
N PRO A 6 8.67 -4.51 -8.62
CA PRO A 6 9.41 -4.81 -7.40
C PRO A 6 8.93 -4.04 -6.16
N ALA A 7 8.48 -2.80 -6.34
CA ALA A 7 7.92 -1.96 -5.28
C ALA A 7 6.66 -2.58 -4.64
N VAL A 8 5.70 -3.08 -5.43
CA VAL A 8 4.49 -3.73 -4.91
C VAL A 8 4.85 -5.00 -4.12
N GLY A 9 5.75 -5.82 -4.65
CA GLY A 9 6.20 -7.03 -3.96
C GLY A 9 6.93 -6.72 -2.65
N HIS A 10 7.69 -5.63 -2.62
CA HIS A 10 8.36 -5.15 -1.41
C HIS A 10 7.35 -4.75 -0.33
N ILE A 11 6.38 -3.91 -0.67
CA ILE A 11 5.33 -3.45 0.25
C ILE A 11 4.55 -4.64 0.83
N ILE A 12 4.11 -5.58 -0.01
CA ILE A 12 3.41 -6.80 0.45
C ILE A 12 4.29 -7.59 1.42
N SER A 13 5.58 -7.76 1.10
CA SER A 13 6.51 -8.46 1.98
C SER A 13 6.69 -7.78 3.34
N LEU A 14 6.65 -6.44 3.40
CA LEU A 14 6.71 -5.69 4.66
C LEU A 14 5.44 -5.88 5.49
N ILE A 15 4.27 -5.87 4.84
CA ILE A 15 2.97 -6.14 5.48
C ILE A 15 2.94 -7.56 6.05
N GLU A 16 3.32 -8.56 5.27
CA GLU A 16 3.36 -9.97 5.70
C GLU A 16 4.32 -10.20 6.90
N ARG A 17 5.40 -9.42 6.98
CA ARG A 17 6.38 -9.48 8.07
C ARG A 17 5.98 -8.64 9.29
N GLY A 18 4.95 -7.79 9.17
CA GLY A 18 4.59 -6.79 10.17
C GLY A 18 5.68 -5.76 10.43
N ASP A 19 6.54 -5.46 9.45
CA ASP A 19 7.64 -4.49 9.57
C ASP A 19 7.11 -3.07 9.34
N TRP A 20 6.27 -2.60 10.28
CA TRP A 20 5.53 -1.34 10.15
C TRP A 20 6.42 -0.11 10.06
N ILE A 21 7.58 -0.14 10.71
CA ILE A 21 8.55 0.97 10.68
C ILE A 21 9.13 1.13 9.27
N ARG A 22 9.49 0.01 8.62
CA ARG A 22 9.95 0.06 7.24
C ARG A 22 8.82 0.37 6.27
N LEU A 23 7.63 -0.18 6.51
CA LEU A 23 6.46 0.14 5.69
C LEU A 23 6.23 1.66 5.69
N GLU A 24 6.20 2.30 6.85
CA GLU A 24 6.03 3.76 6.98
C GLU A 24 7.08 4.55 6.20
N ALA A 25 8.35 4.10 6.19
CA ALA A 25 9.42 4.75 5.46
C ALA A 25 9.29 4.67 3.93
N ASP A 26 8.57 3.65 3.43
CA ASP A 26 8.29 3.43 2.01
C ASP A 26 6.96 4.06 1.55
N LEU A 27 6.20 4.68 2.46
CA LEU A 27 4.99 5.43 2.11
C LEU A 27 5.33 6.90 1.86
N ALA A 28 4.78 7.47 0.79
CA ALA A 28 4.83 8.90 0.58
C ALA A 28 4.04 9.63 1.68
N PRO A 29 4.42 10.85 2.09
CA PRO A 29 3.65 11.62 3.07
C PRO A 29 2.19 11.87 2.65
N GLU A 30 1.95 11.93 1.34
CA GLU A 30 0.63 12.13 0.72
C GLU A 30 0.01 10.81 0.23
N VAL A 31 0.47 9.67 0.74
CA VAL A 31 -0.03 8.36 0.30
C VAL A 31 -1.56 8.29 0.40
N HIS A 32 -2.19 7.72 -0.63
CA HIS A 32 -3.61 7.44 -0.64
C HIS A 32 -3.83 5.94 -0.89
N TRP A 33 -4.53 5.29 0.03
CA TRP A 33 -4.97 3.91 -0.15
C TRP A 33 -6.50 3.85 -0.27
N VAL A 34 -6.98 3.13 -1.28
CA VAL A 34 -8.38 2.73 -1.43
C VAL A 34 -8.45 1.22 -1.22
N ASN A 35 -9.12 0.77 -0.15
CA ASN A 35 -9.23 -0.65 0.15
C ASN A 35 -10.29 -1.34 -0.73
N ALA A 36 -10.42 -2.66 -0.59
CA ALA A 36 -11.33 -3.46 -1.41
C ALA A 36 -12.82 -3.09 -1.27
N VAL A 37 -13.22 -2.42 -0.18
CA VAL A 37 -14.60 -1.94 0.07
C VAL A 37 -14.78 -0.46 -0.27
N GLU A 38 -13.85 0.13 -1.03
CA GLU A 38 -13.84 1.53 -1.46
C GLU A 38 -13.76 2.54 -0.30
N GLU A 39 -13.18 2.15 0.84
CA GLU A 39 -12.81 3.07 1.90
C GLU A 39 -11.47 3.75 1.58
N HIS A 40 -11.35 5.03 1.92
CA HIS A 40 -10.21 5.87 1.60
C HIS A 40 -9.39 6.19 2.85
N PHE A 41 -8.08 5.96 2.77
CA PHE A 41 -7.11 6.25 3.84
C PHE A 41 -6.04 7.21 3.32
N HIS A 42 -5.78 8.28 4.09
CA HIS A 42 -4.87 9.34 3.67
C HIS A 42 -3.69 9.50 4.63
N GLY A 43 -2.49 9.44 4.06
CA GLY A 43 -1.23 9.55 4.77
C GLY A 43 -0.80 8.25 5.47
N PRO A 44 0.49 8.13 5.83
CA PRO A 44 1.06 6.88 6.32
C PRO A 44 0.36 6.32 7.56
N THR A 45 0.00 7.18 8.51
CA THR A 45 -0.64 6.76 9.76
C THR A 45 -1.98 6.07 9.54
N GLU A 46 -2.87 6.65 8.71
CA GLU A 46 -4.18 6.08 8.45
C GLU A 46 -4.06 4.80 7.62
N VAL A 47 -3.19 4.81 6.61
CA VAL A 47 -2.93 3.63 5.76
C VAL A 47 -2.43 2.45 6.61
N ILE A 48 -1.43 2.67 7.47
CA ILE A 48 -0.91 1.60 8.34
C ILE A 48 -1.97 1.13 9.33
N ALA A 49 -2.75 2.03 9.91
CA ALA A 49 -3.83 1.65 10.81
C ALA A 49 -4.88 0.78 10.10
N GLY A 50 -5.26 1.14 8.87
CA GLY A 50 -6.18 0.37 8.03
C GLY A 50 -5.62 -1.01 7.67
N ILE A 51 -4.38 -1.07 7.16
CA ILE A 51 -3.70 -2.34 6.81
C ILE A 51 -3.60 -3.28 8.01
N ARG A 52 -3.36 -2.76 9.22
CA ARG A 52 -3.30 -3.57 10.44
C ARG A 52 -4.63 -4.19 10.83
N ASN A 53 -5.74 -3.54 10.48
CA ASN A 53 -7.08 -4.03 10.76
C ASN A 53 -7.55 -5.00 9.68
N ASP A 54 -7.35 -4.64 8.42
CA ASP A 54 -7.74 -5.42 7.25
C ASP A 54 -6.65 -5.31 6.17
N PRO A 55 -5.68 -6.24 6.15
CA PRO A 55 -4.58 -6.17 5.19
C PRO A 55 -5.08 -6.41 3.76
N PRO A 56 -4.46 -5.79 2.75
CA PRO A 56 -4.90 -5.92 1.37
C PRO A 56 -4.89 -7.40 0.93
N PRO A 57 -5.90 -7.86 0.17
CA PRO A 57 -6.06 -9.27 -0.20
C PRO A 57 -5.00 -9.77 -1.19
N GLY A 58 -4.18 -8.87 -1.72
CA GLY A 58 -3.12 -9.17 -2.67
C GLY A 58 -2.60 -7.92 -3.38
N PRO A 59 -2.01 -8.07 -4.57
CA PRO A 59 -1.51 -6.96 -5.37
C PRO A 59 -2.63 -6.01 -5.79
N PRO A 60 -2.35 -4.70 -5.89
CA PRO A 60 -3.34 -3.69 -6.19
C PRO A 60 -3.87 -3.83 -7.63
N ALA A 61 -5.04 -3.27 -7.87
CA ALA A 61 -5.53 -2.97 -9.21
C ALA A 61 -4.72 -1.84 -9.85
N PHE A 62 -4.33 -0.85 -9.04
CA PHE A 62 -3.55 0.31 -9.46
C PHE A 62 -2.57 0.71 -8.36
N HIS A 63 -1.36 1.10 -8.76
CA HIS A 63 -0.42 1.74 -7.86
C HIS A 63 0.35 2.85 -8.56
N GLU A 64 0.78 3.84 -7.77
CA GLU A 64 1.63 4.94 -8.21
C GLU A 64 2.72 5.16 -7.18
N LEU A 65 3.92 5.51 -7.66
CA LEU A 65 5.05 5.88 -6.83
C LEU A 65 5.36 7.38 -7.01
N ASP A 66 5.85 8.02 -5.95
CA ASP A 66 6.36 9.39 -6.04
C ASP A 66 7.74 9.44 -6.73
N ALA A 67 8.30 10.66 -6.85
CA ALA A 67 9.60 10.87 -7.47
C ALA A 67 10.78 10.20 -6.71
N ASP A 68 10.59 9.89 -5.42
CA ASP A 68 11.57 9.21 -4.58
C ASP A 68 11.37 7.67 -4.58
N GLY A 69 10.36 7.17 -5.31
CA GLY A 69 10.03 5.75 -5.42
C GLY A 69 9.18 5.21 -4.26
N ARG A 70 8.60 6.08 -3.42
CA ARG A 70 7.70 5.68 -2.34
C ARG A 70 6.28 5.50 -2.84
N LEU A 71 5.50 4.66 -2.16
CA LEU A 71 4.11 4.42 -2.51
C LEU A 71 3.28 5.69 -2.31
N LEU A 72 2.72 6.22 -3.40
CA LEU A 72 1.88 7.42 -3.41
C LEU A 72 0.40 7.07 -3.52
N HIS A 73 0.05 6.06 -4.32
CA HIS A 73 -1.34 5.65 -4.49
C HIS A 73 -1.41 4.13 -4.57
N TRP A 74 -2.39 3.55 -3.88
CA TRP A 74 -2.71 2.13 -3.95
C TRP A 74 -4.22 1.96 -4.00
N ILE A 75 -4.72 1.21 -4.97
CA ILE A 75 -6.12 0.84 -5.08
C ILE A 75 -6.20 -0.68 -5.09
N ASP A 76 -6.86 -1.25 -4.09
CA ASP A 76 -7.10 -2.69 -4.04
C ASP A 76 -7.96 -3.15 -5.22
N LYS A 77 -7.85 -4.43 -5.56
CA LYS A 77 -8.83 -5.04 -6.45
C LYS A 77 -10.13 -5.20 -5.70
N SER A 78 -11.18 -4.54 -6.18
CA SER A 78 -12.55 -4.80 -5.78
C SER A 78 -12.88 -6.27 -6.06
N GLY A 79 -13.42 -6.98 -5.07
CA GLY A 79 -13.74 -8.41 -5.14
C GLY A 79 -15.12 -8.69 -4.55
#